data_AF-W9GRB8-F1
#
_entry.id   AF-W9GRB8-F1
#
_cell.length_a   1.000
_cell.length_b   1.000
_cell.length_c   1.000
_cell.angle_alpha   90.00
_cell.angle_beta   90.00
_cell.angle_gamma   90.00
#
_symmetry.space_group_name_H-M   'P 1'
#
loop_
_entity.id
_entity.type
_entity.pdbx_description
1 polymer ?
#
loop_
_entity_poly.entity_id
_entity_poly.type
_entity_poly.pdbx_seq_one_letter_code
_entity_poly.pdbx_strand_id
1 'polypeptide(L)'
;MTSQPLSPLRHLVYDNSRQTERECQPYLAEIADALCLETYRDVVMTGREEANRFGESDFTVSARIMVSRSSFKITAYVWEVKAPQCYLYEFDNNRNRLRPTKELIKAENQLLHYASDFSDMRAFRNRYGLDAYSTVIPAGILIGRDDRLVKPSRQLQVSEADARALFDQTSRIRDLYLYDRAGIRIRTWDWAIEEHEAKLWSLANPGGAARP
;
A
#
# COMPACT_ATOMS: atom_id res chain seq x y z
N MET A 1 7.70 18.23 26.82
CA MET A 1 7.31 17.76 25.48
C MET A 1 5.85 17.37 25.56
N THR A 2 4.94 18.25 25.15
CA THR A 2 3.51 17.95 25.08
C THR A 2 3.33 16.93 23.97
N SER A 3 3.00 15.68 24.33
CA SER A 3 2.65 14.64 23.36
C SER A 3 1.47 15.16 22.53
N GLN A 4 1.69 15.43 21.25
CA GLN A 4 0.57 15.57 20.34
C GLN A 4 -0.28 14.30 20.45
N PRO A 5 -1.62 14.40 20.52
CA PRO A 5 -2.47 13.23 20.54
C PRO A 5 -2.16 12.39 19.30
N LEU A 6 -1.88 11.10 19.50
CA LEU A 6 -1.58 10.17 18.42
C LEU A 6 -2.77 10.15 17.45
N SER A 7 -2.50 10.10 16.15
CA SER A 7 -3.58 10.01 15.17
C SER A 7 -4.42 8.75 15.42
N PRO A 8 -5.75 8.79 15.21
CA PRO A 8 -6.60 7.61 15.34
C PRO A 8 -6.10 6.40 14.53
N LEU A 9 -5.53 6.64 13.34
CA LEU A 9 -4.90 5.61 12.51
C LEU A 9 -3.73 4.94 13.24
N ARG A 10 -2.83 5.72 13.85
CA ARG A 10 -1.68 5.17 14.59
C ARG A 10 -2.14 4.26 15.73
N HIS A 11 -3.21 4.62 16.43
CA HIS A 11 -3.78 3.74 17.47
C HIS A 11 -4.24 2.39 16.91
N LEU A 12 -4.91 2.38 15.76
CA LEU A 12 -5.38 1.14 15.12
C LEU A 12 -4.22 0.28 14.60
N VAL A 13 -3.19 0.89 14.01
CA VAL A 13 -2.01 0.20 13.47
C VAL A 13 -1.18 -0.46 14.58
N TYR A 14 -1.10 0.19 15.75
CA TYR A 14 -0.32 -0.30 16.87
C TYR A 14 -1.10 -1.16 17.87
N ASP A 15 -2.43 -1.30 17.70
CA ASP A 15 -3.22 -2.27 18.45
C ASP A 15 -2.84 -3.70 18.03
N ASN A 16 -2.15 -4.41 18.92
CA ASN A 16 -1.75 -5.81 18.70
C ASN A 16 -2.78 -6.83 19.22
N SER A 17 -3.91 -6.39 19.77
CA SER A 17 -4.91 -7.29 20.37
C SER A 17 -5.73 -8.05 19.33
N ARG A 18 -5.83 -7.53 18.11
CA ARG A 18 -6.61 -8.06 17.00
C ARG A 18 -6.06 -7.61 15.66
N GLN A 19 -6.57 -8.18 14.58
CA GLN A 19 -6.35 -7.64 13.23
C GLN A 19 -7.23 -6.40 13.04
N THR A 20 -6.62 -5.29 12.61
CA THR A 20 -7.27 -3.98 12.47
C THR A 20 -7.33 -3.50 11.01
N GLU A 21 -7.11 -4.41 10.06
CA GLU A 21 -7.06 -4.13 8.61
C GLU A 21 -8.25 -3.31 8.13
N ARG A 22 -9.48 -3.79 8.39
CA ARG A 22 -10.72 -3.14 7.94
C ARG A 22 -10.94 -1.78 8.57
N GLU A 23 -10.54 -1.60 9.82
CA GLU A 23 -10.63 -0.31 10.52
C GLU A 23 -9.60 0.70 10.03
N CYS A 24 -8.46 0.25 9.51
CA CYS A 24 -7.44 1.15 8.97
C CYS A 24 -7.77 1.59 7.53
N GLN A 25 -8.46 0.78 6.73
CA GLN A 25 -8.83 1.10 5.34
C GLN A 25 -9.51 2.46 5.12
N PRO A 26 -10.46 2.94 5.95
CA PRO A 26 -11.06 4.27 5.77
C PRO A 26 -10.04 5.41 5.65
N TYR A 27 -8.92 5.33 6.36
CA TYR A 27 -7.89 6.38 6.37
C TYR A 27 -7.12 6.47 5.04
N LEU A 28 -7.18 5.43 4.19
CA LEU A 28 -6.53 5.45 2.87
C LEU A 28 -7.17 6.48 1.93
N ALA A 29 -8.46 6.78 2.10
CA ALA A 29 -9.10 7.85 1.34
C ALA A 29 -8.52 9.24 1.67
N GLU A 30 -8.03 9.43 2.90
CA GLU A 30 -7.43 10.70 3.34
C GLU A 30 -6.02 10.92 2.78
N ILE A 31 -5.35 9.84 2.36
CA ILE A 31 -4.01 9.84 1.72
C ILE A 31 -4.05 9.33 0.27
N ALA A 32 -5.22 9.39 -0.38
CA ALA A 32 -5.43 8.85 -1.71
C ALA A 32 -4.47 9.43 -2.77
N ASP A 33 -3.98 10.65 -2.54
CA ASP A 33 -2.93 11.28 -3.33
C ASP A 33 -1.58 10.55 -3.25
N ALA A 34 -1.14 10.18 -2.05
CA ALA A 34 0.11 9.46 -1.85
C ALA A 34 0.08 8.04 -2.46
N LEU A 35 -1.12 7.51 -2.70
CA LEU A 35 -1.38 6.21 -3.31
C LEU A 35 -1.37 6.24 -4.86
N CYS A 36 -1.24 7.43 -5.47
CA CYS A 36 -1.09 7.58 -6.91
C CYS A 36 0.40 7.51 -7.31
N LEU A 37 0.75 6.63 -8.25
CA LEU A 37 2.16 6.40 -8.61
C LEU A 37 2.75 7.44 -9.56
N GLU A 38 1.89 8.12 -10.33
CA GLU A 38 2.28 9.15 -11.29
C GLU A 38 1.86 10.55 -10.78
N THR A 39 2.51 11.60 -11.31
CA THR A 39 2.12 12.99 -11.01
C THR A 39 0.67 13.23 -11.44
N TYR A 40 -0.19 13.42 -10.45
CA TYR A 40 -1.62 13.62 -10.63
C TYR A 40 -2.00 15.09 -10.45
N ARG A 41 -3.12 15.49 -11.03
CA ARG A 41 -3.76 16.80 -10.83
C ARG A 41 -4.79 16.74 -9.72
N ASP A 42 -5.68 15.76 -9.81
CA ASP A 42 -6.78 15.57 -8.88
C ASP A 42 -7.14 14.09 -8.77
N VAL A 43 -7.56 13.69 -7.57
CA VAL A 43 -8.23 12.42 -7.33
C VAL A 43 -9.66 12.54 -7.83
N VAL A 44 -10.07 11.60 -8.67
CA VAL A 44 -11.40 11.55 -9.30
C VAL A 44 -12.38 10.79 -8.41
N MET A 45 -11.98 9.61 -7.94
CA MET A 45 -12.83 8.70 -7.17
C MET A 45 -11.96 7.81 -6.29
N THR A 46 -12.41 7.54 -5.07
CA THR A 46 -11.88 6.48 -4.20
C THR A 46 -12.99 5.49 -3.89
N GLY A 47 -12.65 4.22 -3.72
CA GLY A 47 -13.58 3.21 -3.24
C GLY A 47 -12.89 2.12 -2.46
N ARG A 48 -13.70 1.37 -1.72
CA ARG A 48 -13.30 0.29 -0.83
C ARG A 48 -14.17 -0.92 -1.11
N GLU A 49 -13.60 -2.10 -0.88
CA GLU A 49 -14.31 -3.38 -0.98
C GLU A 49 -15.04 -3.52 -2.32
N GLU A 50 -14.36 -3.16 -3.41
CA GLU A 50 -14.94 -3.19 -4.75
C GLU A 50 -15.07 -4.64 -5.24
N ALA A 51 -16.30 -5.11 -5.35
CA ALA A 51 -16.62 -6.47 -5.77
C ALA A 51 -16.25 -6.72 -7.24
N ASN A 52 -15.66 -7.89 -7.47
CA ASN A 52 -15.24 -8.40 -8.78
C ASN A 52 -15.39 -9.93 -8.82
N ARG A 53 -15.02 -10.56 -9.94
CA ARG A 53 -15.15 -12.02 -10.11
C ARG A 53 -14.31 -12.83 -9.13
N PHE A 54 -13.19 -12.29 -8.68
CA PHE A 54 -12.18 -12.95 -7.84
C PHE A 54 -12.30 -12.60 -6.35
N GLY A 55 -13.21 -11.69 -5.97
CA GLY A 55 -13.40 -11.25 -4.59
C GLY A 55 -13.73 -9.77 -4.51
N GLU A 56 -13.27 -9.12 -3.44
CA GLU A 56 -13.43 -7.69 -3.21
C GLU A 56 -12.04 -7.09 -3.09
N SER A 57 -11.74 -6.03 -3.85
CA SER A 57 -10.47 -5.31 -3.69
C SER A 57 -10.54 -4.38 -2.48
N ASP A 58 -9.48 -4.34 -1.68
CA ASP A 58 -9.48 -3.55 -0.45
C ASP A 58 -9.62 -2.05 -0.70
N PHE A 59 -8.85 -1.49 -1.64
CA PHE A 59 -8.90 -0.07 -1.95
C PHE A 59 -8.60 0.22 -3.42
N THR A 60 -9.30 1.20 -3.98
CA THR A 60 -9.03 1.71 -5.32
C THR A 60 -9.09 3.23 -5.30
N VAL A 61 -8.15 3.88 -5.99
CA VAL A 61 -8.18 5.32 -6.26
C VAL A 61 -8.01 5.56 -7.76
N SER A 62 -8.85 6.41 -8.35
CA SER A 62 -8.63 6.93 -9.69
C SER A 62 -8.25 8.39 -9.65
N ALA A 63 -7.34 8.79 -10.52
CA ALA A 63 -6.82 10.15 -10.58
C ALA A 63 -6.57 10.60 -12.01
N ARG A 64 -6.64 11.92 -12.24
CA ARG A 64 -6.23 12.56 -13.49
C ARG A 64 -4.71 12.71 -13.49
N ILE A 65 -4.05 11.92 -14.34
CA ILE A 65 -2.61 11.89 -14.50
C ILE A 65 -2.20 12.82 -15.63
N MET A 66 -1.21 13.67 -15.37
CA MET A 66 -0.70 14.62 -16.36
C MET A 66 0.17 13.89 -17.39
N VAL A 67 -0.25 13.93 -18.66
CA VAL A 67 0.53 13.37 -19.78
C VAL A 67 1.36 14.48 -20.45
N SER A 68 0.79 15.68 -20.51
CA SER A 68 1.47 16.90 -20.97
C SER A 68 0.89 18.11 -20.24
N ARG A 69 1.39 19.32 -20.51
CA ARG A 69 0.93 20.56 -19.86
C ARG A 69 -0.60 20.79 -19.97
N SER A 70 -1.25 20.25 -20.99
CA SER A 70 -2.68 20.47 -21.25
C SER A 70 -3.50 19.19 -21.41
N SER A 71 -2.89 18.01 -21.28
CA SER A 71 -3.58 16.73 -21.48
C SER A 71 -3.47 15.83 -20.25
N PHE A 72 -4.58 15.18 -19.93
CA PHE A 72 -4.68 14.25 -18.81
C PHE A 72 -5.24 12.91 -19.30
N LYS A 73 -4.80 11.83 -18.66
CA LYS A 73 -5.45 10.51 -18.73
C LYS A 73 -6.00 10.18 -17.35
N ILE A 74 -7.10 9.44 -17.26
CA ILE A 74 -7.56 8.92 -15.95
C ILE A 74 -6.93 7.54 -15.74
N THR A 75 -6.30 7.35 -14.59
CA THR A 75 -5.69 6.06 -14.20
C THR A 75 -6.31 5.62 -12.88
N ALA A 76 -6.73 4.36 -12.79
CA ALA A 76 -7.15 3.73 -11.55
C ALA A 76 -6.00 2.89 -10.98
N TYR A 77 -5.70 3.10 -9.71
CA TYR A 77 -4.69 2.41 -8.92
C TYR A 77 -5.41 1.50 -7.93
N VAL A 78 -5.18 0.20 -8.09
CA VAL A 78 -5.74 -0.84 -7.21
C VAL A 78 -4.71 -1.15 -6.14
N TRP A 79 -5.14 -1.17 -4.90
CA TRP A 79 -4.30 -1.48 -3.74
C TRP A 79 -4.89 -2.66 -2.98
N GLU A 80 -4.03 -3.62 -2.69
CA GLU A 80 -4.35 -4.70 -1.76
C GLU A 80 -3.83 -4.34 -0.37
N VAL A 81 -4.62 -4.60 0.64
CA VAL A 81 -4.35 -4.21 2.01
C VAL A 81 -4.31 -5.47 2.88
N LYS A 82 -3.37 -5.51 3.81
CA LYS A 82 -3.25 -6.56 4.81
C LYS A 82 -3.04 -5.96 6.18
N ALA A 83 -3.43 -6.70 7.21
CA ALA A 83 -3.34 -6.25 8.59
C ALA A 83 -1.93 -5.72 8.95
N PRO A 84 -1.84 -4.63 9.74
CA PRO A 84 -0.57 -4.12 10.25
C PRO A 84 0.24 -5.14 11.07
N GLN A 85 -0.45 -6.14 11.64
CA GLN A 85 0.17 -7.18 12.46
C GLN A 85 0.85 -8.29 11.63
N CYS A 86 0.66 -8.29 10.30
CA CYS A 86 1.28 -9.25 9.40
C CYS A 86 2.80 -9.03 9.26
N TYR A 87 3.51 -10.10 8.94
CA TYR A 87 4.92 -10.04 8.54
C TYR A 87 5.04 -10.14 7.02
N LEU A 88 6.04 -9.48 6.43
CA LEU A 88 6.29 -9.53 4.99
C LEU A 88 7.05 -10.80 4.63
N TYR A 89 8.08 -11.13 5.40
CA TYR A 89 8.95 -12.27 5.14
C TYR A 89 9.08 -13.20 6.34
N GLU A 90 9.51 -14.43 6.08
CA GLU A 90 9.93 -15.40 7.09
C GLU A 90 11.19 -16.13 6.64
N PHE A 91 11.96 -16.64 7.59
CA PHE A 91 13.11 -17.47 7.28
C PHE A 91 12.67 -18.75 6.57
N ASP A 92 13.37 -19.10 5.51
CA ASP A 92 13.29 -20.44 4.95
C ASP A 92 14.06 -21.44 5.85
N ASN A 93 14.00 -22.73 5.54
CA ASN A 93 14.74 -23.78 6.26
C ASN A 93 16.26 -23.51 6.30
N ASN A 94 16.77 -22.63 5.43
CA ASN A 94 18.14 -22.16 5.41
C ASN A 94 18.25 -20.77 6.05
N ARG A 95 19.20 -20.59 6.97
CA ARG A 95 19.40 -19.36 7.78
C ARG A 95 19.70 -18.11 6.97
N ASN A 96 20.18 -18.28 5.73
CA ASN A 96 20.68 -17.18 4.90
C ASN A 96 19.69 -16.76 3.81
N ARG A 97 18.42 -17.18 3.90
CA ARG A 97 17.39 -16.83 2.91
C ARG A 97 16.06 -16.54 3.59
N LEU A 98 15.44 -15.44 3.15
CA LEU A 98 14.05 -15.14 3.45
C LEU A 98 13.16 -15.57 2.30
N ARG A 99 11.92 -15.91 2.62
CA ARG A 99 10.83 -16.11 1.67
C ARG A 99 9.64 -15.23 2.06
N PRO A 100 8.82 -14.79 1.10
CA PRO A 100 7.60 -14.05 1.42
C PRO A 100 6.68 -14.90 2.29
N THR A 101 5.96 -14.26 3.22
CA THR A 101 4.93 -14.96 3.99
C THR A 101 3.74 -15.34 3.09
N LYS A 102 2.91 -16.26 3.58
CA LYS A 102 1.66 -16.63 2.90
C LYS A 102 0.75 -15.43 2.67
N GLU A 103 0.75 -14.46 3.59
CA GLU A 103 -0.10 -13.26 3.47
C GLU A 103 0.40 -12.32 2.36
N LEU A 104 1.72 -12.13 2.22
CA LEU A 104 2.29 -11.37 1.11
C LEU A 104 2.01 -12.06 -0.24
N ILE A 105 2.20 -13.38 -0.35
CA ILE A 105 1.89 -14.12 -1.59
C ILE A 105 0.41 -14.04 -1.96
N LYS A 106 -0.50 -14.14 -0.98
CA LYS A 106 -1.94 -13.96 -1.24
C LYS A 106 -2.22 -12.56 -1.77
N ALA A 107 -1.66 -11.54 -1.12
CA ALA A 107 -1.88 -10.16 -1.50
C ALA A 107 -1.41 -9.88 -2.94
N GLU A 108 -0.26 -10.42 -3.33
CA GLU A 108 0.25 -10.35 -4.71
C GLU A 108 -0.72 -10.94 -5.72
N ASN A 109 -1.21 -12.15 -5.45
CA ASN A 109 -2.15 -12.82 -6.35
C ASN A 109 -3.49 -12.06 -6.43
N GLN A 110 -4.03 -11.61 -5.29
CA GLN A 110 -5.27 -10.85 -5.23
C GLN A 110 -5.18 -9.55 -6.04
N LEU A 111 -4.11 -8.78 -5.82
CA LEU A 111 -3.86 -7.53 -6.53
C LEU A 111 -3.86 -7.70 -8.05
N LEU A 112 -3.15 -8.72 -8.56
CA LEU A 112 -3.06 -8.99 -10.00
C LEU A 112 -4.42 -9.39 -10.58
N HIS A 113 -5.17 -10.24 -9.88
CA HIS A 113 -6.50 -10.67 -10.31
C HIS A 113 -7.49 -9.50 -10.35
N TYR A 114 -7.48 -8.64 -9.32
CA TYR A 114 -8.37 -7.49 -9.24
C TYR A 114 -8.09 -6.47 -10.33
N ALA A 115 -6.82 -6.07 -10.52
CA ALA A 115 -6.47 -5.11 -11.57
C ALA A 115 -6.79 -5.64 -12.97
N SER A 116 -6.59 -6.94 -13.22
CA SER A 116 -6.96 -7.57 -14.49
C SER A 116 -8.47 -7.54 -14.72
N ASP A 117 -9.29 -7.96 -13.73
CA ASP A 117 -10.75 -8.02 -13.89
C ASP A 117 -11.36 -6.61 -14.07
N PHE A 118 -10.91 -5.65 -13.28
CA PHE A 118 -11.35 -4.26 -13.37
C PHE A 118 -11.00 -3.59 -14.69
N SER A 119 -9.92 -4.01 -15.35
CA SER A 119 -9.55 -3.50 -16.67
C SER A 119 -10.64 -3.77 -17.71
N ASP A 120 -11.34 -4.90 -17.60
CA ASP A 120 -12.37 -5.35 -18.55
C ASP A 120 -13.80 -5.00 -18.09
N MET A 121 -13.99 -4.70 -16.79
CA MET A 121 -15.30 -4.46 -16.20
C MET A 121 -15.85 -3.06 -16.52
N ARG A 122 -16.74 -2.96 -17.51
CA ARG A 122 -17.37 -1.67 -17.93
C ARG A 122 -18.01 -0.90 -16.77
N ALA A 123 -18.69 -1.58 -15.85
CA ALA A 123 -19.35 -0.93 -14.72
C ALA A 123 -18.34 -0.24 -13.78
N PHE A 124 -17.22 -0.91 -13.49
CA PHE A 124 -16.11 -0.34 -12.74
C PHE A 124 -15.51 0.85 -13.51
N ARG A 125 -15.17 0.66 -14.79
CA ARG A 125 -14.61 1.73 -15.63
C ARG A 125 -15.46 3.00 -15.61
N ASN A 126 -16.76 2.88 -15.83
CA ASN A 126 -17.67 4.02 -15.80
C ASN A 126 -17.71 4.70 -14.42
N ARG A 127 -17.75 3.94 -13.33
CA ARG A 127 -17.78 4.46 -11.96
C ARG A 127 -16.52 5.27 -11.63
N TYR A 128 -15.37 4.78 -12.07
CA TYR A 128 -14.05 5.40 -11.83
C TYR A 128 -13.64 6.40 -12.93
N GLY A 129 -14.58 6.78 -13.80
CA GLY A 129 -14.34 7.77 -14.86
C GLY A 129 -13.34 7.33 -15.93
N LEU A 130 -13.11 6.03 -16.08
CA LEU A 130 -12.15 5.48 -17.04
C LEU A 130 -12.73 5.50 -18.47
N ASP A 131 -12.06 6.19 -19.37
CA ASP A 131 -12.40 6.24 -20.79
C ASP A 131 -11.67 5.16 -21.61
N ALA A 132 -11.62 5.26 -22.94
CA ALA A 132 -10.96 4.29 -23.80
C ALA A 132 -9.42 4.29 -23.70
N TYR A 133 -8.82 5.39 -23.23
CA TYR A 133 -7.38 5.57 -23.06
C TYR A 133 -6.93 5.42 -21.62
N SER A 134 -7.88 5.30 -20.69
CA SER A 134 -7.65 5.03 -19.29
C SER A 134 -7.13 3.62 -19.00
N THR A 135 -6.28 3.53 -17.99
CA THR A 135 -5.64 2.30 -17.52
C THR A 135 -6.00 1.99 -16.08
N VAL A 136 -6.10 0.71 -15.76
CA VAL A 136 -6.14 0.19 -14.38
C VAL A 136 -4.76 -0.41 -14.09
N ILE A 137 -4.17 -0.06 -12.96
CA ILE A 137 -2.82 -0.47 -12.56
C ILE A 137 -2.89 -1.22 -11.23
N PRO A 138 -2.24 -2.40 -11.11
CA PRO A 138 -1.97 -3.02 -9.81
C PRO A 138 -0.91 -2.17 -9.09
N ALA A 139 -1.35 -1.23 -8.25
CA ALA A 139 -0.50 -0.16 -7.77
C ALA A 139 0.40 -0.59 -6.60
N GLY A 140 -0.13 -1.37 -5.67
CA GLY A 140 0.67 -1.78 -4.52
C GLY A 140 -0.04 -2.61 -3.47
N ILE A 141 0.75 -2.98 -2.48
CA ILE A 141 0.33 -3.75 -1.31
C ILE A 141 0.73 -2.97 -0.06
N LEU A 142 -0.24 -2.72 0.82
CA LEU A 142 -0.02 -2.15 2.13
C LEU A 142 -0.10 -3.25 3.19
N ILE A 143 1.03 -3.61 3.81
CA ILE A 143 1.12 -4.78 4.69
C ILE A 143 2.12 -4.57 5.82
N GLY A 144 1.76 -5.01 7.03
CA GLY A 144 2.69 -5.05 8.14
C GLY A 144 3.14 -3.68 8.64
N ARG A 145 4.23 -3.70 9.41
CA ARG A 145 4.88 -2.55 10.04
C ARG A 145 6.40 -2.66 9.92
N ASP A 146 7.10 -1.57 10.18
CA ASP A 146 8.56 -1.52 10.14
C ASP A 146 9.21 -2.40 11.23
N ASP A 147 8.52 -2.64 12.34
CA ASP A 147 8.93 -3.60 13.38
C ASP A 147 8.50 -5.05 13.08
N ARG A 148 7.79 -5.29 11.96
CA ARG A 148 7.24 -6.57 11.54
C ARG A 148 7.64 -6.93 10.10
N LEU A 149 8.83 -6.54 9.68
CA LEU A 149 9.32 -6.87 8.34
C LEU A 149 9.62 -8.37 8.17
N VAL A 150 10.24 -8.98 9.19
CA VAL A 150 10.64 -10.40 9.17
C VAL A 150 10.08 -11.11 10.39
N LYS A 151 9.40 -12.23 10.17
CA LYS A 151 8.86 -13.07 11.24
C LYS A 151 10.00 -13.70 12.04
N PRO A 152 10.03 -13.53 13.39
CA PRO A 152 11.03 -14.17 14.22
C PRO A 152 10.99 -15.70 14.10
N SER A 153 12.17 -16.32 13.99
CA SER A 153 12.30 -17.78 13.99
C SER A 153 12.77 -18.28 15.34
N ARG A 154 12.03 -19.22 15.93
CA ARG A 154 12.42 -19.85 17.22
C ARG A 154 13.65 -20.74 17.10
N GLN A 155 13.93 -21.26 15.91
CA GLN A 155 15.01 -22.20 15.65
C GLN A 155 16.31 -21.50 15.26
N LEU A 156 16.22 -20.24 14.81
CA LEU A 156 17.33 -19.48 14.29
C LEU A 156 17.59 -18.29 15.20
N GLN A 157 18.70 -18.32 15.91
CA GLN A 157 19.18 -17.14 16.62
C GLN A 157 19.86 -16.24 15.58
N VAL A 158 19.10 -15.27 15.05
CA VAL A 158 19.57 -14.26 14.11
C VAL A 158 19.41 -12.91 14.78
N SER A 159 20.44 -12.07 14.72
CA SER A 159 20.36 -10.72 15.26
C SER A 159 19.36 -9.88 14.46
N GLU A 160 18.79 -8.85 15.07
CA GLU A 160 17.88 -7.93 14.38
C GLU A 160 18.57 -7.24 13.17
N ALA A 161 19.85 -6.89 13.33
CA ALA A 161 20.67 -6.30 12.26
C ALA A 161 20.83 -7.26 11.07
N ASP A 162 21.12 -8.54 11.33
CA ASP A 162 21.25 -9.54 10.26
C ASP A 162 19.90 -9.79 9.57
N ALA A 163 18.80 -9.85 10.34
CA ALA A 163 17.46 -10.00 9.79
C ALA A 163 17.08 -8.81 8.91
N ARG A 164 17.44 -7.58 9.31
CA ARG A 164 17.23 -6.36 8.52
C ARG A 164 18.06 -6.36 7.24
N ALA A 165 19.34 -6.73 7.30
CA ALA A 165 20.18 -6.83 6.11
C ALA A 165 19.63 -7.85 5.09
N LEU A 166 19.16 -9.01 5.58
CA LEU A 166 18.51 -10.03 4.73
C LEU A 166 17.19 -9.53 4.15
N PHE A 167 16.41 -8.77 4.93
CA PHE A 167 15.19 -8.12 4.45
C PHE A 167 15.51 -7.15 3.30
N ASP A 168 16.44 -6.22 3.50
CA ASP A 168 16.77 -5.20 2.50
C ASP A 168 17.25 -5.87 1.20
N GLN A 169 18.09 -6.91 1.31
CA GLN A 169 18.54 -7.70 0.16
C GLN A 169 17.38 -8.41 -0.55
N THR A 170 16.50 -9.07 0.21
CA THR A 170 15.37 -9.84 -0.34
C THR A 170 14.35 -8.92 -1.02
N SER A 171 14.01 -7.81 -0.39
CA SER A 171 13.13 -6.78 -0.92
C SER A 171 13.69 -6.21 -2.23
N ARG A 172 14.97 -5.83 -2.25
CA ARG A 172 15.63 -5.33 -3.47
C ARG A 172 15.59 -6.34 -4.62
N ILE A 173 15.79 -7.63 -4.34
CA ILE A 173 15.69 -8.69 -5.37
C ILE A 173 14.26 -8.74 -5.91
N ARG A 174 13.25 -8.73 -5.04
CA ARG A 174 11.85 -8.79 -5.48
C ARG A 174 11.40 -7.54 -6.20
N ASP A 175 11.82 -6.35 -5.76
CA ASP A 175 11.60 -5.11 -6.49
C ASP A 175 12.14 -5.21 -7.92
N LEU A 176 13.42 -5.58 -8.06
CA LEU A 176 14.08 -5.66 -9.35
C LEU A 176 13.44 -6.66 -10.32
N TYR A 177 13.09 -7.85 -9.82
CA TYR A 177 12.67 -8.96 -10.68
C TYR A 177 11.15 -9.13 -10.79
N LEU A 178 10.38 -8.64 -9.83
CA LEU A 178 8.93 -8.86 -9.76
C LEU A 178 8.12 -7.55 -9.76
N TYR A 179 8.46 -6.59 -8.89
CA TYR A 179 7.55 -5.47 -8.63
C TYR A 179 7.79 -4.26 -9.53
N ASP A 180 9.04 -3.82 -9.74
CA ASP A 180 9.34 -2.59 -10.47
C ASP A 180 8.85 -2.64 -11.92
N ARG A 181 9.00 -3.79 -12.58
CA ARG A 181 8.49 -3.97 -13.95
C ARG A 181 6.97 -3.91 -14.03
N ALA A 182 6.28 -4.33 -12.98
CA ALA A 182 4.83 -4.26 -12.87
C ALA A 182 4.34 -2.92 -12.30
N GLY A 183 5.24 -2.04 -11.85
CA GLY A 183 4.90 -0.81 -11.15
C GLY A 183 4.30 -1.03 -9.75
N ILE A 184 4.41 -2.23 -9.18
CA ILE A 184 3.83 -2.57 -7.87
C ILE A 184 4.70 -1.99 -6.76
N ARG A 185 4.08 -1.36 -5.75
CA ARG A 185 4.76 -0.83 -4.56
C ARG A 185 4.38 -1.62 -3.31
N ILE A 186 5.38 -2.11 -2.58
CA ILE A 186 5.18 -2.66 -1.24
C ILE A 186 5.40 -1.52 -0.21
N ARG A 187 4.43 -1.33 0.67
CA ARG A 187 4.46 -0.32 1.74
C ARG A 187 4.01 -0.93 3.07
N THR A 188 4.51 -0.36 4.17
CA THR A 188 4.08 -0.68 5.53
C THR A 188 3.04 0.32 6.00
N TRP A 189 2.29 -0.02 7.05
CA TRP A 189 1.35 0.91 7.67
C TRP A 189 2.03 2.09 8.36
N ASP A 190 3.31 1.99 8.73
CA ASP A 190 4.09 3.11 9.23
C ASP A 190 4.22 4.22 8.20
N TRP A 191 4.50 3.86 6.93
CA TRP A 191 4.46 4.82 5.82
C TRP A 191 3.08 5.48 5.68
N ALA A 192 1.98 4.72 5.77
CA ALA A 192 0.64 5.28 5.67
C ALA A 192 0.33 6.26 6.83
N ILE A 193 0.84 6.00 8.03
CA ILE A 193 0.74 6.93 9.16
C ILE A 193 1.52 8.22 8.87
N GLU A 194 2.74 8.11 8.34
CA GLU A 194 3.57 9.27 8.01
C GLU A 194 2.86 10.19 7.01
N GLU A 195 2.33 9.62 5.92
CA GLU A 195 1.55 10.35 4.92
C GLU A 195 0.30 10.99 5.53
N HIS A 196 -0.43 10.24 6.36
CA HIS A 196 -1.66 10.71 7.01
C HIS A 196 -1.39 11.89 7.95
N GLU A 197 -0.37 11.79 8.79
CA GLU A 197 0.01 12.85 9.71
C GLU A 197 0.60 14.07 8.98
N ALA A 198 1.38 13.85 7.92
CA ALA A 198 1.88 14.94 7.08
C ALA A 198 0.72 15.70 6.41
N LYS A 199 -0.31 14.98 5.95
CA LYS A 199 -1.53 15.57 5.39
C LYS A 199 -2.26 16.41 6.42
N LEU A 200 -2.52 15.85 7.61
CA LEU A 200 -3.18 16.59 8.71
C LEU A 200 -2.40 17.84 9.11
N TRP A 201 -1.06 17.76 9.16
CA TRP A 201 -0.20 18.91 9.44
C TRP A 201 -0.35 20.00 8.37
N SER A 202 -0.36 19.63 7.09
CA SER A 202 -0.50 20.58 5.98
C SER A 202 -1.85 21.31 5.99
N LEU A 203 -2.92 20.61 6.37
CA LEU A 203 -4.26 21.18 6.49
C LEU A 203 -4.38 22.14 7.70
N ALA A 204 -3.69 21.82 8.80
CA ALA A 204 -3.65 22.67 9.98
C ALA A 204 -2.78 23.92 9.79
N ASN A 205 -1.83 23.89 8.84
CA ASN A 205 -0.86 24.97 8.61
C ASN A 205 -0.78 25.39 7.13
N PRO A 206 -1.86 25.95 6.55
CA PRO A 206 -1.86 26.38 5.15
C PRO A 206 -0.86 27.55 4.96
N GLY A 207 0.32 27.25 4.41
CA GLY A 207 1.40 28.21 4.16
C GLY A 207 2.64 28.06 5.06
N GLY A 208 2.70 27.05 5.93
CA GLY A 208 3.88 26.77 6.77
C GLY A 208 5.03 26.11 6.01
N ALA A 209 6.27 26.30 6.51
CA ALA A 209 7.45 25.58 6.04
C ALA A 209 7.28 24.04 6.23
N ALA A 210 8.04 23.24 5.47
CA ALA A 210 8.04 21.79 5.58
C ALA A 210 8.21 21.33 7.04
N ARG A 211 7.58 20.20 7.39
CA ARG A 211 7.64 19.58 8.72
C ARG A 211 9.13 19.48 9.16
N PRO A 212 9.50 19.90 10.38
CA PRO A 212 10.88 19.80 10.87
C PRO A 212 11.34 18.34 11.01
#